data_AF-A0A101L5M4-F1
#
_entry.id   AF-A0A101L5M4-F1
#
_cell.length_a   1.000
_cell.length_b   1.000
_cell.length_c   1.000
_cell.angle_alpha   90.00
_cell.angle_beta   90.00
_cell.angle_gamma   90.00
#
_symmetry.space_group_name_H-M   'P 1'
#
loop_
_entity.id
_entity.type
_entity.pdbx_description
1 polymer ?
#
loop_
_entity_poly.entity_id
_entity_poly.type
_entity_poly.pdbx_seq_one_letter_code
_entity_poly.pdbx_strand_id
1 'polypeptide(L)'
;MDDNQKEELVRLLAAVASADRPSFERFYTHTSARCYGLIRRIIPEAKLAQTVLEATYLAIWCEAPAYRPSEGTPLTWALSLAYSQAIQARAHYLPAPASA
;
A
#
# COMPACT_ATOMS: atom_id res chain seq x y z
N MET A 1 -14.36 9.38 -1.28
CA MET A 1 -14.43 8.14 -2.08
C MET A 1 -15.88 7.72 -2.03
N ASP A 2 -16.57 7.86 -3.16
CA ASP A 2 -17.96 7.43 -3.30
C ASP A 2 -18.06 5.90 -3.35
N ASP A 3 -19.28 5.38 -3.32
CA ASP A 3 -19.53 3.93 -3.25
C ASP A 3 -19.15 3.21 -4.55
N ASN A 4 -19.30 3.86 -5.70
CA ASN A 4 -18.89 3.29 -6.99
C ASN A 4 -17.37 3.05 -7.06
N GLN A 5 -16.57 4.01 -6.58
CA GLN A 5 -15.12 3.85 -6.49
C GLN A 5 -14.74 2.72 -5.52
N LYS A 6 -15.46 2.54 -4.40
CA LYS A 6 -15.20 1.42 -3.48
C LYS A 6 -15.43 0.08 -4.15
N GLU A 7 -16.57 -0.08 -4.82
CA GLU A 7 -16.92 -1.31 -5.54
C GLU A 7 -15.93 -1.61 -6.67
N GLU A 8 -15.49 -0.60 -7.41
CA GLU A 8 -14.45 -0.76 -8.42
C GLU A 8 -13.15 -1.30 -7.80
N LEU A 9 -12.67 -0.71 -6.71
CA LEU A 9 -11.47 -1.19 -6.04
C LEU A 9 -11.61 -2.62 -5.51
N VAL A 10 -12.80 -3.02 -5.06
CA VAL A 10 -13.08 -4.42 -4.66
C VAL A 10 -12.95 -5.36 -5.86
N ARG A 11 -13.57 -5.01 -7.00
CA ARG A 11 -13.46 -5.80 -8.24
C ARG A 11 -12.02 -5.92 -8.73
N LEU A 12 -11.27 -4.82 -8.68
CA LEU A 12 -9.86 -4.81 -9.06
C LEU A 12 -9.03 -5.74 -8.16
N LEU A 13 -9.15 -5.64 -6.83
CA LEU A 13 -8.41 -6.55 -5.93
C LEU A 13 -8.78 -8.03 -6.12
N ALA A 14 -10.04 -8.34 -6.40
CA ALA A 14 -10.45 -9.71 -6.69
C ALA A 14 -9.76 -10.26 -7.96
N ALA A 15 -9.60 -9.43 -9.00
CA ALA A 15 -8.85 -9.80 -10.19
C ALA A 15 -7.34 -9.90 -9.94
N VAL A 16 -6.77 -8.99 -9.13
CA VAL A 16 -5.36 -9.06 -8.69
C VAL A 16 -5.07 -10.36 -7.94
N ALA A 17 -6.00 -10.84 -7.11
CA ALA A 17 -5.87 -12.14 -6.44
C ALA A 17 -5.73 -13.33 -7.41
N SER A 18 -6.15 -13.15 -8.67
CA SER A 18 -5.97 -14.12 -9.76
C SER A 18 -4.81 -13.76 -10.70
N ALA A 19 -3.86 -12.95 -10.22
CA ALA A 19 -2.68 -12.46 -10.95
C ALA A 19 -3.01 -11.61 -12.20
N ASP A 20 -4.15 -10.91 -12.23
CA ASP A 20 -4.48 -9.99 -13.31
C ASP A 20 -3.68 -8.68 -13.22
N ARG A 21 -2.65 -8.57 -14.07
CA ARG A 21 -1.73 -7.42 -14.10
C ARG A 21 -2.41 -6.10 -14.52
N PRO A 22 -3.30 -6.05 -15.52
CA PRO A 22 -4.02 -4.82 -15.85
C PRO A 22 -4.86 -4.27 -14.69
N SER A 23 -5.52 -5.15 -13.92
CA SER A 23 -6.29 -4.74 -12.74
C SER A 23 -5.38 -4.21 -11.63
N PHE A 24 -4.18 -4.78 -11.49
CA PHE A 24 -3.18 -4.27 -10.55
C PHE A 24 -2.71 -2.86 -10.91
N GLU A 25 -2.45 -2.59 -12.19
CA GLU A 25 -2.06 -1.25 -12.66
C GLU A 25 -3.17 -0.21 -12.43
N ARG A 26 -4.44 -0.59 -12.65
CA ARG A 26 -5.59 0.26 -12.33
C ARG A 26 -5.70 0.51 -10.84
N PHE A 27 -5.57 -0.54 -10.02
CA PHE A 27 -5.59 -0.42 -8.56
C PHE A 27 -4.49 0.53 -8.06
N TYR A 28 -3.27 0.38 -8.57
CA TYR A 28 -2.15 1.28 -8.31
C TYR A 28 -2.48 2.73 -8.67
N THR A 29 -3.03 2.97 -9.86
CA THR A 29 -3.40 4.31 -10.33
C THR A 29 -4.39 5.00 -9.38
N HIS A 30 -5.36 4.25 -8.84
CA HIS A 30 -6.36 4.82 -7.93
C HIS A 30 -5.87 5.05 -6.50
N THR A 31 -4.81 4.36 -6.05
CA THR A 31 -4.46 4.28 -4.62
C THR A 31 -3.05 4.79 -4.29
N SER A 32 -2.13 4.84 -5.27
CA SER A 32 -0.70 5.15 -5.07
C SER A 32 -0.45 6.52 -4.42
N ALA A 33 -1.14 7.56 -4.87
CA ALA A 33 -0.98 8.90 -4.30
C ALA A 33 -1.31 8.95 -2.80
N ARG A 34 -2.33 8.19 -2.36
CA ARG A 34 -2.74 8.13 -0.95
C ARG A 34 -1.75 7.32 -0.11
N CYS A 35 -1.30 6.17 -0.62
CA CYS A 35 -0.27 5.37 0.04
C CYS A 35 1.05 6.15 0.15
N TYR A 36 1.49 6.82 -0.93
CA TYR A 36 2.70 7.63 -0.92
C TYR A 36 2.59 8.80 0.06
N GLY A 37 1.45 9.50 0.09
CA GLY A 37 1.22 10.57 1.06
C GLY A 37 1.33 10.10 2.52
N LEU A 38 0.83 8.89 2.83
CA LEU A 38 0.99 8.28 4.15
C LEU A 38 2.46 7.94 4.44
N ILE A 39 3.13 7.26 3.50
CA ILE A 39 4.54 6.86 3.65
C ILE A 39 5.43 8.10 3.86
N ARG A 40 5.23 9.19 3.11
CA ARG A 40 5.97 10.45 3.25
C ARG A 40 5.88 11.10 4.63
N ARG A 41 4.78 10.88 5.36
CA ARG A 41 4.63 11.36 6.74
C ARG A 41 5.50 10.59 7.74
N ILE A 42 5.84 9.34 7.42
CA ILE A 42 6.66 8.45 8.26
C ILE A 42 8.12 8.48 7.83
N ILE A 43 8.36 8.59 6.53
CA ILE A 43 9.67 8.58 5.86
C ILE A 43 9.88 9.91 5.09
N PRO A 44 10.56 10.91 5.71
CA PRO A 44 10.77 12.23 5.11
C PRO A 44 11.75 12.24 3.93
N GLU A 45 12.57 11.20 3.74
CA GLU A 45 13.44 11.06 2.57
C GLU A 45 12.66 10.53 1.35
N ALA A 46 12.64 11.29 0.26
CA ALA A 46 11.78 10.99 -0.90
C ALA A 46 12.16 9.69 -1.61
N LYS A 47 13.47 9.43 -1.72
CA LYS A 47 14.00 8.23 -2.37
C LYS A 47 13.61 6.97 -1.58
N LEU A 48 13.82 6.97 -0.26
CA LEU A 48 13.41 5.85 0.59
C LEU A 48 11.88 5.66 0.59
N ALA A 49 11.10 6.75 0.64
CA ALA A 49 9.65 6.67 0.56
C ALA A 49 9.15 6.03 -0.76
N GLN A 50 9.83 6.29 -1.88
CA GLN A 50 9.52 5.65 -3.15
C GLN A 50 9.82 4.15 -3.12
N THR A 51 10.96 3.73 -2.58
CA THR A 51 11.29 2.31 -2.39
C THR A 51 10.27 1.60 -1.49
N VAL A 52 9.81 2.25 -0.41
CA VAL A 52 8.76 1.71 0.46
C VAL A 52 7.42 1.60 -0.27
N LEU A 53 7.08 2.54 -1.14
CA LEU A 53 5.88 2.46 -1.97
C LEU A 53 5.94 1.24 -2.89
N GLU A 54 7.08 1.01 -3.55
CA GLU A 54 7.28 -0.17 -4.40
C GLU A 54 7.12 -1.47 -3.61
N ALA A 55 7.76 -1.57 -2.43
CA ALA A 55 7.60 -2.72 -1.53
C ALA A 55 6.14 -2.92 -1.09
N THR A 56 5.41 -1.83 -0.82
CA THR A 56 3.98 -1.87 -0.48
C THR A 56 3.15 -2.48 -1.60
N TYR A 57 3.42 -2.12 -2.86
CA TYR A 57 2.66 -2.66 -3.98
C TYR A 57 3.04 -4.10 -4.31
N LEU A 58 4.28 -4.51 -4.07
CA LEU A 58 4.66 -5.93 -4.10
C LEU A 58 3.90 -6.72 -3.02
N ALA A 59 3.79 -6.18 -1.80
CA ALA A 59 2.99 -6.78 -0.73
C ALA A 59 1.50 -6.89 -1.12
N ILE A 60 0.91 -5.82 -1.67
CA ILE A 60 -0.47 -5.83 -2.17
C ILE A 60 -0.68 -6.93 -3.21
N TRP A 61 0.25 -7.08 -4.17
CA TRP A 61 0.16 -8.15 -5.17
C TRP A 61 0.15 -9.55 -4.54
N CYS A 62 1.05 -9.80 -3.59
CA CYS A 62 1.16 -11.10 -2.92
C CYS A 62 0.00 -11.38 -1.95
N GLU A 63 -0.51 -10.35 -1.28
CA GLU A 63 -1.53 -10.47 -0.23
C GLU A 63 -2.96 -10.25 -0.73
N ALA A 64 -3.16 -9.87 -1.99
CA ALA A 64 -4.51 -9.68 -2.56
C ALA A 64 -5.47 -10.87 -2.32
N PRO A 65 -5.05 -12.16 -2.39
CA PRO A 65 -5.92 -13.29 -2.05
C PRO A 65 -6.40 -13.32 -0.59
N ALA A 66 -5.68 -12.65 0.31
CA ALA A 66 -6.03 -12.55 1.72
C ALA A 66 -7.00 -11.41 2.02
N TYR A 67 -7.22 -10.47 1.09
CA TYR A 67 -8.17 -9.38 1.29
C TYR A 67 -9.60 -9.91 1.53
N ARG A 68 -10.29 -9.33 2.51
CA ARG A 68 -11.69 -9.63 2.85
C ARG A 68 -12.51 -8.33 2.87
N PRO A 69 -13.47 -8.14 1.94
CA PRO A 69 -14.31 -6.95 1.92
C PRO A 69 -15.12 -6.71 3.20
N SER A 70 -15.39 -7.76 3.98
CA SER A 70 -16.06 -7.68 5.28
C SER A 70 -15.22 -7.03 6.40
N GLU A 71 -13.89 -6.98 6.24
CA GLU A 71 -12.97 -6.48 7.28
C GLU A 71 -12.54 -5.01 7.03
N GLY A 72 -12.88 -4.45 5.88
CA GLY A 72 -12.58 -3.06 5.56
C GLY A 72 -12.53 -2.76 4.07
N THR A 73 -12.46 -1.47 3.74
CA THR A 73 -12.37 -1.04 2.34
C THR A 73 -11.00 -1.40 1.73
N PRO A 74 -10.91 -1.58 0.39
CA PRO A 74 -9.64 -1.84 -0.29
C PRO A 74 -8.58 -0.78 0.00
N LEU A 75 -8.99 0.49 0.08
CA LEU A 75 -8.09 1.60 0.37
C LEU A 75 -7.56 1.53 1.80
N THR A 76 -8.42 1.22 2.78
CA THR A 76 -8.00 1.07 4.19
C THR A 76 -6.97 -0.05 4.33
N TRP A 77 -7.21 -1.19 3.67
CA TRP A 77 -6.29 -2.32 3.67
C TRP A 77 -4.96 -2.01 2.95
N ALA A 78 -4.99 -1.32 1.81
CA ALA A 78 -3.76 -0.87 1.15
C ALA A 78 -2.95 0.12 2.02
N LEU A 79 -3.63 1.02 2.74
CA LEU A 79 -2.98 1.96 3.66
C LEU A 79 -2.39 1.26 4.89
N SER A 80 -2.99 0.18 5.40
CA SER A 80 -2.41 -0.58 6.50
C SER A 80 -1.13 -1.31 6.09
N LEU A 81 -1.09 -1.88 4.87
CA LEU A 81 0.13 -2.43 4.29
C LEU A 81 1.20 -1.35 4.11
N ALA A 82 0.83 -0.18 3.57
CA ALA A 82 1.74 0.96 3.41
C ALA A 82 2.35 1.41 4.75
N TYR A 83 1.51 1.49 5.79
CA TYR A 83 1.95 1.82 7.15
C TYR A 83 2.95 0.78 7.69
N SER A 84 2.61 -0.51 7.59
CA SER A 84 3.47 -1.61 8.06
C SER A 84 4.85 -1.57 7.38
N GLN A 85 4.87 -1.42 6.06
CA GLN A 85 6.11 -1.29 5.27
C GLN A 85 6.92 -0.05 5.69
N ALA A 86 6.27 1.09 5.92
CA ALA A 86 6.96 2.30 6.37
C ALA A 86 7.55 2.16 7.78
N ILE A 87 6.85 1.51 8.71
CA ILE A 87 7.39 1.24 10.06
C ILE A 87 8.58 0.28 9.99
N GLN A 88 8.48 -0.79 9.18
CA GLN A 88 9.58 -1.73 8.98
C GLN A 88 10.81 -1.03 8.38
N ALA A 89 10.62 -0.22 7.33
CA ALA A 89 11.71 0.53 6.72
C ALA A 89 12.32 1.56 7.68
N ARG A 90 11.50 2.26 8.46
CA ARG A 90 12.01 3.19 9.49
C ARG A 90 12.88 2.46 10.52
N ALA A 91 12.48 1.27 10.97
CA ALA A 91 13.25 0.49 11.93
C ALA A 91 14.55 -0.08 11.33
N HIS A 92 14.57 -0.42 10.05
CA HIS A 92 15.73 -1.04 9.39
C HIS A 92 16.74 -0.01 8.86
N TYR A 93 16.28 1.13 8.34
CA TYR A 93 17.13 2.12 7.64
C TYR A 93 17.42 3.39 8.46
N LEU A 94 16.70 3.62 9.57
CA LEU A 94 17.06 4.66 10.53
C LEU A 94 17.71 3.96 11.73
N PRO A 95 19.05 3.83 11.81
CA PRO A 95 19.68 3.36 13.03
C PRO A 95 19.23 4.26 14.19
N ALA A 96 19.04 3.68 15.38
CA ALA A 96 18.70 4.43 16.58
C ALA A 96 19.61 5.66 16.70
N PRO A 97 19.10 6.84 17.16
CA PRO A 97 19.97 7.98 17.37
C PRO A 97 21.14 7.52 18.23
N ALA A 98 22.36 7.74 17.73
CA ALA A 98 23.56 7.46 18.50
C ALA A 98 23.37 8.14 19.86
N SER A 99 23.30 7.35 20.92
CA SER A 99 23.22 7.87 22.28
C SER A 99 24.41 8.83 22.46
N ALA A 100 24.09 10.12 22.61
CA ALA A 100 25.03 11.18 22.95
C ALA A 100 25.12 11.31 24.48
#